data_AF-A0A7W0RDH5-F1
#
_entry.id   AF-A0A7W0RDH5-F1
#
_cell.length_a   1.000
_cell.length_b   1.000
_cell.length_c   1.000
_cell.angle_alpha   90.00
_cell.angle_beta   90.00
_cell.angle_gamma   90.00
#
_symmetry.space_group_name_H-M   'P 1'
#
loop_
_entity.id
_entity.type
_entity.pdbx_description
1 polymer ?
#
loop_
_entity_poly.entity_id
_entity_poly.type
_entity_poly.pdbx_seq_one_letter_code
_entity_poly.pdbx_strand_id
1 'polypeptide(L)'
;MSDAGPELPPPPAAAPWVHPGPPWPPELPSGADPLPKWPAWYGIAAFIVALICISVVIAILVAATGADAEDPSPVATIIGTVIQDALLVGAAVLFASFVRRPKAWHFGLRRTRLWPAVGWALLGLVSYYVFAGVYSAIVSPEGEQTVAQDLGVEDGLGLEIAAAFVIIWLAPVTEEIFFRGFFYRSLRNRFSIWVAALLGGVLFGVIHYSGSDTLAILPILGVLGAIFCLVYEKTGSLYPVIALHGFNNTLAFIVAADGSPGIAVAFGVSLLVGCVLAPRYLGGGAPPLPGVVSRV
;
A
#
# COMPACT_ATOMS: atom_id res chain seq x y z
N MET A 1 -16.77 84.90 -38.67
CA MET A 1 -17.53 83.65 -38.47
C MET A 1 -16.52 82.51 -38.43
N SER A 2 -16.18 82.02 -37.25
CA SER A 2 -15.34 80.84 -37.07
C SER A 2 -16.13 79.84 -36.22
N ASP A 3 -16.72 78.85 -36.88
CA ASP A 3 -17.37 77.70 -36.25
C ASP A 3 -16.30 76.84 -35.58
N ALA A 4 -16.26 76.85 -34.25
CA ALA A 4 -15.54 75.86 -33.46
C ALA A 4 -16.57 74.78 -33.07
N GLY A 5 -16.52 73.63 -33.76
CA GLY A 5 -17.33 72.46 -33.42
C GLY A 5 -16.96 71.89 -32.04
N PRO A 6 -17.87 71.12 -31.41
CA PRO A 6 -17.66 70.62 -30.05
C PRO A 6 -16.55 69.58 -30.00
N GLU A 7 -15.60 69.77 -29.09
CA GLU A 7 -14.47 68.87 -28.84
C GLU A 7 -14.98 67.59 -28.17
N LEU A 8 -14.74 66.43 -28.78
CA LEU A 8 -15.16 65.14 -28.23
C LEU A 8 -14.28 64.74 -27.03
N PRO A 9 -14.85 64.11 -25.99
CA PRO A 9 -14.07 63.67 -24.84
C PRO A 9 -13.07 62.56 -25.23
N PRO A 10 -11.91 62.49 -24.56
CA PRO A 10 -10.91 61.46 -24.84
C PRO A 10 -11.46 60.06 -24.54
N PRO A 11 -11.05 59.03 -25.29
CA PRO A 11 -11.49 57.67 -25.05
C PRO A 11 -11.00 57.17 -23.67
N PRO A 12 -11.78 56.33 -22.98
CA PRO A 12 -11.38 55.78 -21.70
C PRO A 12 -10.11 54.92 -21.85
N ALA A 13 -9.21 55.01 -20.87
CA ALA A 13 -7.99 54.21 -20.85
C ALA A 13 -8.32 52.71 -20.91
N ALA A 14 -7.64 51.98 -21.79
CA ALA A 14 -7.81 50.54 -21.92
C ALA A 14 -7.48 49.86 -20.58
N ALA A 15 -8.42 49.08 -20.05
CA ALA A 15 -8.18 48.30 -18.83
C ALA A 15 -6.98 47.35 -19.05
N PRO A 16 -6.11 47.16 -18.04
CA PRO A 16 -5.01 46.20 -18.17
C PRO A 16 -5.56 44.82 -18.49
N TRP A 17 -5.00 44.16 -19.50
CA TRP A 17 -5.30 42.77 -19.79
C TRP A 17 -4.84 41.90 -18.60
N VAL A 18 -5.79 41.55 -17.72
CA VAL A 18 -5.57 40.56 -16.67
C VAL A 18 -5.65 39.20 -17.34
N HIS A 19 -4.54 38.47 -17.40
CA HIS A 19 -4.58 37.06 -17.79
C HIS A 19 -5.54 36.34 -16.85
N PRO A 20 -6.64 35.74 -17.34
CA PRO A 20 -7.42 34.86 -16.50
C PRO A 20 -6.47 33.76 -16.05
N GLY A 21 -6.32 33.60 -14.73
CA GLY A 21 -5.61 32.46 -14.17
C GLY A 21 -6.16 31.16 -14.78
N PRO A 22 -5.37 30.07 -14.79
CA PRO A 22 -5.86 28.79 -15.29
C PRO A 22 -7.23 28.51 -14.66
N PRO A 23 -8.24 28.07 -15.45
CA PRO A 23 -9.58 27.87 -14.92
C PRO A 23 -9.50 26.94 -13.72
N TRP A 24 -10.04 27.39 -12.59
CA TRP A 24 -10.15 26.56 -11.39
C TRP A 24 -10.79 25.24 -11.81
N PRO A 25 -10.21 24.08 -11.43
CA PRO A 25 -10.87 22.81 -11.67
C PRO A 25 -12.29 22.90 -11.10
N PRO A 26 -13.32 22.44 -11.83
CA PRO A 26 -14.70 22.59 -11.40
C PRO A 26 -14.85 22.04 -10.00
N GLU A 27 -15.35 22.87 -9.07
CA GLU A 27 -15.67 22.44 -7.72
C GLU A 27 -16.68 21.30 -7.84
N LEU A 28 -16.29 20.12 -7.35
CA LEU A 28 -17.16 18.96 -7.31
C LEU A 28 -18.37 19.32 -6.43
N PRO A 29 -19.61 18.95 -6.81
CA PRO A 29 -20.78 19.20 -5.98
C PRO A 29 -20.55 18.78 -4.53
N SER A 30 -21.06 19.53 -3.56
CA SER A 30 -20.99 19.15 -2.15
C SER A 30 -21.52 17.71 -1.96
N GLY A 31 -20.63 16.76 -1.65
CA GLY A 31 -20.96 15.32 -1.56
C GLY A 31 -20.47 14.43 -2.71
N ALA A 32 -19.78 14.98 -3.71
CA ALA A 32 -19.26 14.25 -4.87
C ALA A 32 -17.89 13.59 -4.67
N ASP A 33 -17.36 13.53 -3.44
CA ASP A 33 -16.25 12.63 -3.13
C ASP A 33 -16.82 11.26 -2.77
N PRO A 34 -16.75 10.25 -3.66
CA PRO A 34 -17.31 8.93 -3.38
C PRO A 34 -16.54 8.18 -2.27
N LEU A 35 -15.38 8.70 -1.85
CA LEU A 35 -14.47 8.04 -0.93
C LEU A 35 -14.79 8.39 0.53
N PRO A 36 -14.83 7.40 1.45
CA PRO A 36 -14.93 7.71 2.87
C PRO A 36 -13.71 8.51 3.34
N LYS A 37 -13.98 9.59 4.09
CA LYS A 37 -12.96 10.42 4.74
C LYS A 37 -12.74 9.92 6.17
N TRP A 38 -11.86 8.93 6.33
CA TRP A 38 -11.45 8.47 7.65
C TRP A 38 -10.52 9.51 8.32
N PRO A 39 -10.74 9.85 9.60
CA PRO A 39 -9.81 10.70 10.35
C PRO A 39 -8.39 10.15 10.35
N ALA A 40 -7.37 11.02 10.32
CA ALA A 40 -5.97 10.58 10.25
C ALA A 40 -5.52 9.66 11.41
N TRP A 41 -6.16 9.77 12.57
CA TRP A 41 -5.86 8.92 13.71
C TRP A 41 -6.47 7.51 13.60
N TYR A 42 -7.44 7.27 12.70
CA TYR A 42 -8.07 5.95 12.55
C TYR A 42 -7.07 4.86 12.17
N GLY A 43 -6.13 5.16 11.26
CA GLY A 43 -5.08 4.20 10.90
C GLY A 43 -4.26 3.77 12.12
N ILE A 44 -3.82 4.74 12.92
CA ILE A 44 -3.01 4.50 14.13
C ILE A 44 -3.83 3.72 15.17
N ALA A 45 -5.07 4.13 15.43
CA ALA A 45 -5.92 3.44 16.40
C ALA A 45 -6.26 2.01 15.97
N ALA A 46 -6.59 1.78 14.70
CA ALA A 46 -6.82 0.44 14.17
C ALA A 46 -5.57 -0.43 14.27
N PHE A 47 -4.38 0.14 14.02
CA PHE A 47 -3.12 -0.58 14.17
C PHE A 47 -2.87 -1.00 15.62
N ILE A 48 -3.03 -0.08 16.58
CA ILE A 48 -2.89 -0.40 18.01
C ILE A 48 -3.89 -1.45 18.45
N VAL A 49 -5.15 -1.34 18.02
CA VAL A 49 -6.19 -2.34 18.33
C VAL A 49 -5.82 -3.70 17.73
N ALA A 50 -5.33 -3.75 16.49
CA ALA A 50 -4.87 -4.98 15.88
C ALA A 50 -3.72 -5.61 16.68
N LEU A 51 -2.70 -4.83 17.06
CA LEU A 51 -1.58 -5.32 17.89
C LEU A 51 -2.07 -5.90 19.21
N ILE A 52 -2.95 -5.21 19.93
CA ILE A 52 -3.51 -5.70 21.19
C ILE A 52 -4.26 -7.02 20.97
N CYS A 53 -5.12 -7.10 19.96
CA CYS A 53 -5.85 -8.32 19.63
C CYS A 53 -4.90 -9.47 19.28
N ILE A 54 -3.85 -9.20 18.49
CA ILE A 54 -2.84 -10.20 18.12
C ILE A 54 -2.14 -10.72 19.37
N SER A 55 -1.63 -9.83 20.23
CA SER A 55 -0.96 -10.23 21.47
C SER A 55 -1.88 -11.04 22.39
N VAL A 56 -3.15 -10.66 22.52
CA VAL A 56 -4.13 -11.40 23.33
C VAL A 56 -4.39 -12.79 22.75
N VAL A 57 -4.58 -12.90 21.43
CA VAL A 57 -4.85 -14.21 20.79
C VAL A 57 -3.62 -15.12 20.89
N ILE A 58 -2.42 -14.60 20.64
CA ILE A 58 -1.18 -15.38 20.78
C ILE A 58 -1.01 -15.85 22.24
N ALA A 59 -1.22 -14.98 23.23
CA ALA A 59 -1.14 -15.35 24.64
C ALA A 59 -2.14 -16.45 25.04
N ILE A 60 -3.38 -16.40 24.52
CA ILE A 60 -4.38 -17.45 24.73
C ILE A 60 -3.93 -18.77 24.09
N LEU A 61 -3.42 -18.72 22.86
CA LEU A 61 -2.94 -19.91 22.15
C LEU A 61 -1.79 -20.57 22.91
N VAL A 62 -0.77 -19.79 23.28
CA VAL A 62 0.38 -20.26 24.08
C VAL A 62 -0.09 -20.88 25.39
N ALA A 63 -1.00 -20.23 26.13
CA ALA A 63 -1.53 -20.76 27.38
C ALA A 63 -2.36 -22.05 27.19
N ALA A 64 -3.09 -22.17 26.08
CA ALA A 64 -3.95 -23.32 25.79
C ALA A 64 -3.18 -24.53 25.25
N THR A 65 -2.12 -24.32 24.49
CA THR A 65 -1.35 -25.40 23.82
C THR A 65 -0.06 -25.74 24.56
N GLY A 66 0.46 -24.84 25.40
CA GLY A 66 1.80 -24.95 25.97
C GLY A 66 2.91 -24.76 24.93
N ALA A 67 2.61 -24.14 23.77
CA ALA A 67 3.59 -23.86 22.74
C ALA A 67 4.65 -22.86 23.23
N ASP A 68 5.88 -23.02 22.76
CA ASP A 68 6.94 -22.05 22.98
C ASP A 68 6.64 -20.76 22.21
N ALA A 69 6.69 -19.62 22.90
CA ALA A 69 6.45 -18.32 22.32
C ALA A 69 7.74 -17.66 21.79
N GLU A 70 8.90 -18.10 22.28
CA GLU A 70 10.20 -17.60 21.85
C GLU A 70 10.70 -18.36 20.61
N ASP A 71 10.36 -19.65 20.51
CA ASP A 71 10.71 -20.51 19.37
C ASP A 71 9.49 -21.28 18.83
N PRO A 72 8.55 -20.60 18.15
CA PRO A 72 7.35 -21.24 17.63
C PRO A 72 7.69 -22.17 16.45
N SER A 73 7.10 -23.37 16.44
CA SER A 73 7.20 -24.27 15.28
C SER A 73 6.70 -23.58 13.98
N PRO A 74 7.19 -23.96 12.79
CA PRO A 74 6.74 -23.38 11.51
C PRO A 74 5.22 -23.33 11.32
N VAL A 75 4.52 -24.40 11.75
CA VAL A 75 3.05 -24.47 11.70
C VAL A 75 2.43 -23.41 12.60
N ALA A 76 2.96 -23.20 13.81
CA ALA A 76 2.49 -22.17 14.71
C ALA A 76 2.77 -20.77 14.14
N THR A 77 3.92 -20.54 13.52
CA THR A 77 4.28 -19.28 12.85
C THR A 77 3.34 -18.98 11.67
N ILE A 78 3.03 -19.98 10.84
CA ILE A 78 2.05 -19.85 9.74
C ILE A 78 0.66 -19.47 10.30
N ILE A 79 0.17 -20.21 11.31
CA ILE A 79 -1.14 -19.94 11.91
C ILE A 79 -1.17 -18.53 12.53
N GLY A 80 -0.12 -18.16 13.27
CA GLY A 80 0.04 -16.84 13.88
C GLY A 80 0.01 -15.73 12.84
N THR A 81 0.71 -15.91 11.72
CA THR A 81 0.75 -14.95 10.61
C THR A 81 -0.63 -14.79 9.96
N VAL A 82 -1.35 -15.88 9.70
CA VAL A 82 -2.73 -15.84 9.16
C VAL A 82 -3.67 -15.10 10.10
N ILE A 83 -3.56 -15.35 11.42
CA ILE A 83 -4.35 -14.66 12.44
C ILE A 83 -4.01 -13.17 12.47
N GLN A 84 -2.73 -12.81 12.45
CA GLN A 84 -2.26 -11.43 12.41
C GLN A 84 -2.85 -10.68 11.22
N ASP A 85 -2.75 -11.25 10.02
CA ASP A 85 -3.28 -10.66 8.80
C ASP A 85 -4.80 -10.45 8.85
N ALA A 86 -5.53 -11.46 9.36
CA ALA A 86 -6.97 -11.38 9.53
C ALA A 86 -7.36 -10.28 10.53
N LEU A 87 -6.62 -10.14 11.64
CA LEU A 87 -6.86 -9.11 12.66
C LEU A 87 -6.52 -7.71 12.15
N LEU A 88 -5.47 -7.54 11.35
CA LEU A 88 -5.14 -6.28 10.68
C LEU A 88 -6.28 -5.84 9.76
N VAL A 89 -6.67 -6.70 8.82
CA VAL A 89 -7.79 -6.40 7.90
C VAL A 89 -9.08 -6.18 8.67
N GLY A 90 -9.35 -7.01 9.69
CA GLY A 90 -10.50 -6.88 10.58
C GLY A 90 -10.57 -5.52 11.28
N ALA A 91 -9.44 -5.03 11.82
CA ALA A 91 -9.36 -3.71 12.43
C ALA A 91 -9.61 -2.58 11.42
N ALA A 92 -9.03 -2.65 10.22
CA ALA A 92 -9.30 -1.68 9.16
C ALA A 92 -10.80 -1.66 8.77
N VAL A 93 -11.42 -2.83 8.61
CA VAL A 93 -12.85 -2.94 8.28
C VAL A 93 -13.72 -2.42 9.42
N LEU A 94 -13.41 -2.77 10.67
CA LEU A 94 -14.12 -2.30 11.87
C LEU A 94 -14.10 -0.78 11.95
N PHE A 95 -12.93 -0.15 11.91
CA PHE A 95 -12.83 1.30 11.99
C PHE A 95 -13.45 1.98 10.77
N ALA A 96 -13.28 1.43 9.57
CA ALA A 96 -13.94 1.95 8.39
C ALA A 96 -15.48 1.94 8.53
N SER A 97 -16.04 0.94 9.22
CA SER A 97 -17.48 0.78 9.42
C SER A 97 -18.11 1.88 10.27
N PHE A 98 -17.33 2.52 11.16
CA PHE A 98 -17.80 3.65 11.97
C PHE A 98 -18.12 4.90 11.16
N VAL A 99 -17.60 5.01 9.93
CA VAL A 99 -17.94 6.10 9.01
C VAL A 99 -19.07 5.69 8.07
N ARG A 100 -18.96 4.51 7.47
CA ARG A 100 -20.00 3.94 6.59
C ARG A 100 -19.72 2.47 6.33
N ARG A 101 -20.74 1.73 5.87
CA ARG A 101 -20.57 0.33 5.43
C ARG A 101 -19.37 0.19 4.48
N PRO A 102 -18.31 -0.56 4.87
CA PRO A 102 -17.11 -0.70 4.05
C PRO A 102 -17.42 -1.44 2.75
N LYS A 103 -16.72 -1.07 1.69
CA LYS A 103 -16.77 -1.73 0.38
C LYS A 103 -15.34 -1.87 -0.12
N ALA A 104 -15.05 -2.93 -0.87
CA ALA A 104 -13.70 -3.23 -1.34
C ALA A 104 -13.01 -2.03 -2.03
N TRP A 105 -13.75 -1.30 -2.87
CA TRP A 105 -13.22 -0.12 -3.57
C TRP A 105 -12.94 1.09 -2.67
N HIS A 106 -13.49 1.15 -1.45
CA HIS A 106 -13.11 2.18 -0.47
C HIS A 106 -11.65 2.02 -0.04
N PHE A 107 -11.10 0.81 -0.09
CA PHE A 107 -9.69 0.53 0.17
C PHE A 107 -8.84 0.62 -1.11
N GLY A 108 -9.47 0.77 -2.28
CA GLY A 108 -8.77 0.83 -3.56
C GLY A 108 -8.65 -0.51 -4.30
N LEU A 109 -9.40 -1.54 -3.88
CA LEU A 109 -9.66 -2.71 -4.74
C LEU A 109 -10.59 -2.30 -5.88
N ARG A 110 -10.01 -1.70 -6.92
CA ARG A 110 -10.71 -1.14 -8.07
C ARG A 110 -9.86 -1.21 -9.34
N ARG A 111 -10.52 -1.18 -10.50
CA ARG A 111 -9.85 -1.14 -11.80
C ARG A 111 -9.00 0.13 -11.96
N THR A 112 -7.86 -0.04 -12.65
CA THR A 112 -6.99 1.03 -13.12
C THR A 112 -6.50 0.73 -14.54
N ARG A 113 -5.91 1.72 -15.21
CA ARG A 113 -5.35 1.54 -16.55
C ARG A 113 -4.09 0.68 -16.44
N LEU A 114 -4.06 -0.46 -17.12
CA LEU A 114 -3.00 -1.46 -16.98
C LEU A 114 -1.61 -0.89 -17.26
N TRP A 115 -1.39 -0.29 -18.43
CA TRP A 115 -0.04 0.13 -18.85
C TRP A 115 0.55 1.27 -18.00
N PRO A 116 -0.17 2.35 -17.67
CA PRO A 116 0.32 3.33 -16.70
C PRO A 116 0.62 2.70 -15.33
N ALA A 117 -0.22 1.77 -14.87
CA ALA A 117 0.00 1.09 -13.60
C ALA A 117 1.25 0.21 -13.61
N VAL A 118 1.50 -0.53 -14.69
CA VAL A 118 2.74 -1.27 -14.91
C VAL A 118 3.94 -0.32 -14.92
N GLY A 119 3.85 0.82 -15.61
CA GLY A 119 4.91 1.82 -15.63
C GLY A 119 5.26 2.35 -14.23
N TRP A 120 4.25 2.69 -13.41
CA TRP A 120 4.49 3.14 -12.03
C TRP A 120 5.03 2.02 -11.13
N ALA A 121 4.55 0.78 -11.28
CA ALA A 121 5.07 -0.36 -10.53
C ALA A 121 6.55 -0.64 -10.88
N LEU A 122 6.90 -0.63 -12.17
CA LEU A 122 8.29 -0.80 -12.62
C LEU A 122 9.20 0.34 -12.15
N LEU A 123 8.73 1.58 -12.22
CA LEU A 123 9.48 2.73 -11.69
C LEU A 123 9.71 2.57 -10.18
N GLY A 124 8.69 2.15 -9.43
CA GLY A 124 8.80 1.85 -8.00
C GLY A 124 9.83 0.75 -7.73
N LEU A 125 9.76 -0.36 -8.47
CA LEU A 125 10.68 -1.49 -8.36
C LEU A 125 12.14 -1.07 -8.59
N VAL A 126 12.39 -0.36 -9.69
CA VAL A 126 13.73 0.10 -10.05
C VAL A 126 14.25 1.09 -8.99
N SER A 127 13.41 2.04 -8.56
CA SER A 127 13.78 3.01 -7.53
C SER A 127 14.13 2.32 -6.20
N TYR A 128 13.35 1.31 -5.83
CA TYR A 128 13.61 0.50 -4.63
C TYR A 128 14.96 -0.21 -4.72
N TYR A 129 15.22 -0.98 -5.78
CA TYR A 129 16.47 -1.73 -5.90
C TYR A 129 17.71 -0.84 -6.06
N VAL A 130 17.58 0.32 -6.71
CA VAL A 130 18.66 1.32 -6.74
C VAL A 130 18.94 1.84 -5.32
N PHE A 131 17.91 2.22 -4.57
CA PHE A 131 18.08 2.66 -3.18
C PHE A 131 18.68 1.56 -2.30
N ALA A 132 18.13 0.34 -2.36
CA ALA A 132 18.60 -0.80 -1.58
C ALA A 132 20.07 -1.12 -1.90
N GLY A 133 20.46 -1.14 -3.17
CA GLY A 133 21.84 -1.37 -3.58
C GLY A 133 22.80 -0.29 -3.10
N VAL A 134 22.43 1.00 -3.22
CA VAL A 134 23.25 2.12 -2.73
C VAL A 134 23.37 2.07 -1.21
N TYR A 135 22.26 1.84 -0.50
CA TYR A 135 22.24 1.73 0.95
C TYR A 135 23.11 0.57 1.45
N SER A 136 22.95 -0.62 0.85
CA SER A 136 23.75 -1.80 1.22
C SER A 136 25.23 -1.62 0.94
N ALA A 137 25.61 -0.87 -0.10
CA ALA A 137 27.00 -0.54 -0.38
C ALA A 137 27.63 0.43 0.64
N ILE A 138 26.82 1.25 1.33
CA ILE A 138 27.29 2.23 2.32
C ILE A 138 27.28 1.65 3.73
N VAL A 139 26.20 0.94 4.08
CA VAL A 139 25.91 0.51 5.46
C VAL A 139 26.35 -0.94 5.70
N SER A 140 26.52 -1.74 4.65
CA SER A 140 26.83 -3.18 4.73
C SER A 140 25.97 -3.90 5.78
N PRO A 141 24.63 -3.85 5.65
CA PRO A 141 23.74 -4.45 6.63
C PRO A 141 23.95 -5.97 6.67
N GLU A 142 24.35 -6.51 7.82
CA GLU A 142 24.55 -7.96 8.04
C GLU A 142 23.25 -8.70 8.42
N GLY A 143 22.09 -8.13 8.10
CA GLY A 143 20.78 -8.71 8.43
C GLY A 143 20.16 -9.49 7.27
N GLU A 144 19.75 -10.72 7.53
CA GLU A 144 18.94 -11.53 6.60
C GLU A 144 17.45 -11.45 6.96
N GLN A 145 16.58 -11.51 5.96
CA GLN A 145 15.15 -11.75 6.22
C GLN A 145 14.94 -13.24 6.43
N THR A 146 14.69 -13.64 7.67
CA THR A 146 14.47 -15.04 8.06
C THR A 146 13.02 -15.49 7.92
N VAL A 147 12.09 -14.60 7.55
CA VAL A 147 10.64 -14.88 7.56
C VAL A 147 10.27 -16.14 6.77
N ALA A 148 10.96 -16.41 5.66
CA ALA A 148 10.74 -17.62 4.88
C ALA A 148 11.24 -18.88 5.61
N GLN A 149 12.43 -18.81 6.21
CA GLN A 149 13.00 -19.87 7.02
C GLN A 149 12.13 -20.16 8.26
N ASP A 150 11.65 -19.11 8.94
CA ASP A 150 10.80 -19.20 10.14
C ASP A 150 9.42 -19.84 9.85
N LEU A 151 8.97 -19.82 8.59
CA LEU A 151 7.75 -20.49 8.12
C LEU A 151 8.00 -21.93 7.62
N GLY A 152 9.22 -22.43 7.74
CA GLY A 152 9.58 -23.83 7.46
C GLY A 152 9.69 -24.15 5.97
N VAL A 153 10.23 -23.23 5.18
CA VAL A 153 10.46 -23.44 3.74
C VAL A 153 11.38 -24.63 3.46
N GLU A 154 12.28 -24.97 4.39
CA GLU A 154 13.21 -26.11 4.28
C GLU A 154 12.66 -27.40 4.94
N ASP A 155 11.55 -27.30 5.68
CA ASP A 155 11.03 -28.38 6.54
C ASP A 155 10.09 -29.36 5.79
N GLY A 156 9.89 -29.14 4.49
CA GLY A 156 9.20 -30.05 3.58
C GLY A 156 8.16 -29.38 2.70
N LEU A 157 7.82 -30.05 1.58
CA LEU A 157 6.99 -29.52 0.50
C LEU A 157 5.66 -28.91 0.97
N GLY A 158 5.00 -29.51 1.96
CA GLY A 158 3.72 -28.99 2.48
C GLY A 158 3.86 -27.64 3.17
N LEU A 159 4.91 -27.47 3.99
CA LEU A 159 5.20 -26.22 4.68
C LEU A 159 5.73 -25.17 3.71
N GLU A 160 6.58 -25.56 2.76
CA GLU A 160 7.05 -24.68 1.69
C GLU A 160 5.90 -24.08 0.87
N ILE A 161 4.92 -24.91 0.45
CA ILE A 161 3.72 -24.44 -0.25
C ILE A 161 2.91 -23.47 0.61
N ALA A 162 2.74 -23.79 1.89
CA ALA A 162 1.99 -22.95 2.83
C ALA A 162 2.69 -21.60 3.07
N ALA A 163 4.01 -21.61 3.29
CA ALA A 163 4.85 -20.44 3.44
C ALA A 163 4.82 -19.58 2.17
N ALA A 164 4.94 -20.19 0.99
CA ALA A 164 4.85 -19.48 -0.29
C ALA A 164 3.48 -18.80 -0.47
N PHE A 165 2.39 -19.48 -0.14
CA PHE A 165 1.06 -18.88 -0.16
C PHE A 165 0.94 -17.71 0.81
N VAL A 166 1.44 -17.84 2.04
CA VAL A 166 1.38 -16.76 3.03
C VAL A 166 2.22 -15.56 2.59
N ILE A 167 3.49 -15.76 2.25
CA ILE A 167 4.46 -14.70 1.92
C ILE A 167 4.14 -14.00 0.59
N ILE A 168 3.75 -14.75 -0.45
CA ILE A 168 3.60 -14.20 -1.81
C ILE A 168 2.16 -13.74 -2.07
N TRP A 169 1.17 -14.37 -1.43
CA TRP A 169 -0.24 -14.06 -1.66
C TRP A 169 -0.92 -13.39 -0.49
N LEU A 170 -0.99 -14.07 0.66
CA LEU A 170 -1.83 -13.62 1.76
C LEU A 170 -1.34 -12.29 2.31
N ALA A 171 -0.07 -12.23 2.74
CA ALA A 171 0.55 -11.05 3.35
C ALA A 171 0.49 -9.83 2.42
N PRO A 172 0.91 -9.90 1.13
CA PRO A 172 0.77 -8.75 0.24
C PRO A 172 -0.68 -8.27 0.11
N VAL A 173 -1.66 -9.16 -0.02
CA VAL A 173 -3.06 -8.73 -0.14
C VAL A 173 -3.57 -8.06 1.13
N THR A 174 -3.35 -8.68 2.29
CA THR A 174 -3.87 -8.25 3.59
C THR A 174 -3.16 -6.98 4.06
N GLU A 175 -1.84 -6.93 3.96
CA GLU A 175 -1.02 -5.76 4.29
C GLU A 175 -1.33 -4.57 3.38
N GLU A 176 -1.48 -4.77 2.06
CA GLU A 176 -1.84 -3.65 1.17
C GLU A 176 -3.22 -3.07 1.50
N ILE A 177 -4.20 -3.91 1.85
CA ILE A 177 -5.52 -3.45 2.28
C ILE A 177 -5.41 -2.59 3.53
N PHE A 178 -4.61 -3.02 4.52
CA PHE A 178 -4.43 -2.29 5.75
C PHE A 178 -3.58 -1.03 5.55
N PHE A 179 -2.33 -1.17 5.12
CA PHE A 179 -1.36 -0.07 5.09
C PHE A 179 -1.67 0.97 4.03
N ARG A 180 -2.09 0.56 2.83
CA ARG A 180 -2.30 1.49 1.70
C ARG A 180 -3.77 1.85 1.62
N GLY A 181 -4.61 0.82 1.63
CA GLY A 181 -6.04 0.97 1.47
C GLY A 181 -6.73 1.69 2.62
N PHE A 182 -6.20 1.57 3.84
CA PHE A 182 -6.79 2.18 5.03
C PHE A 182 -5.87 3.19 5.72
N PHE A 183 -4.70 2.77 6.20
CA PHE A 183 -3.79 3.59 7.01
C PHE A 183 -3.28 4.82 6.26
N TYR A 184 -2.56 4.63 5.14
CA TYR A 184 -2.05 5.72 4.30
C TYR A 184 -3.17 6.66 3.86
N ARG A 185 -4.31 6.09 3.48
CA ARG A 185 -5.48 6.87 3.05
C ARG A 185 -6.09 7.71 4.17
N SER A 186 -6.12 7.20 5.40
CA SER A 186 -6.55 7.98 6.57
C SER A 186 -5.60 9.17 6.80
N LEU A 187 -4.28 8.97 6.67
CA LEU A 187 -3.29 10.04 6.76
C LEU A 187 -3.45 11.06 5.63
N ARG A 188 -3.67 10.61 4.39
CA ARG A 188 -3.81 11.49 3.21
C ARG A 188 -5.02 12.41 3.27
N ASN A 189 -6.03 12.10 4.08
CA ASN A 189 -7.16 13.02 4.31
C ASN A 189 -6.73 14.28 5.06
N ARG A 190 -5.56 14.29 5.72
CA ARG A 190 -5.04 15.42 6.50
C ARG A 190 -3.66 15.91 6.04
N PHE A 191 -2.80 15.00 5.60
CA PHE A 191 -1.41 15.27 5.29
C PHE A 191 -1.13 15.26 3.77
N SER A 192 -0.02 15.89 3.38
CA SER A 192 0.48 15.84 2.01
C SER A 192 0.90 14.42 1.62
N ILE A 193 1.05 14.16 0.31
CA ILE A 193 1.51 12.88 -0.24
C ILE A 193 2.80 12.43 0.45
N TRP A 194 3.79 13.32 0.51
CA TRP A 194 5.12 13.01 1.04
C TRP A 194 5.09 12.69 2.54
N VAL A 195 4.36 13.46 3.33
CA VAL A 195 4.26 13.22 4.77
C VAL A 195 3.53 11.91 5.05
N ALA A 196 2.39 11.66 4.38
CA ALA A 196 1.66 10.43 4.56
C ALA A 196 2.44 9.19 4.09
N ALA A 197 3.17 9.29 2.97
CA ALA A 197 4.00 8.21 2.46
C ALA A 197 5.21 7.94 3.36
N LEU A 198 5.84 8.98 3.92
CA LEU A 198 6.93 8.82 4.88
C LEU A 198 6.45 8.15 6.17
N LEU A 199 5.33 8.60 6.75
CA LEU A 199 4.76 8.00 7.95
C LEU A 199 4.33 6.54 7.71
N GLY A 200 3.69 6.28 6.56
CA GLY A 200 3.32 4.92 6.16
C GLY A 200 4.54 4.02 5.94
N GLY A 201 5.58 4.54 5.30
CA GLY A 201 6.85 3.85 5.09
C GLY A 201 7.57 3.55 6.39
N VAL A 202 7.75 4.53 7.27
CA VAL A 202 8.38 4.34 8.59
C VAL A 202 7.64 3.26 9.39
N LEU A 203 6.31 3.32 9.45
CA LEU A 203 5.54 2.29 10.14
C LEU A 203 5.77 0.91 9.49
N PHE A 204 5.73 0.84 8.16
CA PHE A 204 5.98 -0.41 7.43
C PHE A 204 7.39 -0.97 7.71
N GLY A 205 8.42 -0.13 7.83
CA GLY A 205 9.74 -0.60 8.26
C GLY A 205 9.72 -1.14 9.70
N VAL A 206 9.17 -0.36 10.64
CA VAL A 206 9.19 -0.68 12.09
C VAL A 206 8.49 -1.99 12.42
N ILE A 207 7.36 -2.30 11.78
CA ILE A 207 6.63 -3.55 12.07
C ILE A 207 7.38 -4.82 11.65
N HIS A 208 8.40 -4.71 10.81
CA HIS A 208 9.24 -5.82 10.39
C HIS A 208 10.47 -6.00 11.30
N TYR A 209 10.54 -5.24 12.40
CA TYR A 209 11.55 -5.47 13.42
C TYR A 209 11.30 -6.79 14.14
N SER A 210 12.25 -7.70 14.02
CA SER A 210 12.26 -9.02 14.68
C SER A 210 13.44 -9.22 15.63
N GLY A 211 14.35 -8.25 15.74
CA GLY A 211 15.54 -8.35 16.58
C GLY A 211 16.64 -7.36 16.18
N SER A 212 17.76 -7.35 16.89
CA SER A 212 18.91 -6.49 16.58
C SER A 212 19.38 -6.64 15.13
N ASP A 213 19.29 -7.84 14.60
CA ASP A 213 19.88 -8.20 13.31
C ASP A 213 19.06 -7.62 12.15
N THR A 214 17.77 -7.35 12.35
CA THR A 214 16.91 -6.70 11.35
C THR A 214 16.92 -5.17 11.42
N LEU A 215 17.58 -4.54 12.40
CA LEU A 215 17.65 -3.08 12.52
C LEU A 215 18.23 -2.42 11.27
N ALA A 216 19.25 -3.02 10.68
CA ALA A 216 19.98 -2.44 9.56
C ALA A 216 19.16 -2.44 8.25
N ILE A 217 18.16 -3.34 8.14
CA ILE A 217 17.29 -3.47 6.95
C ILE A 217 15.99 -2.66 7.05
N LEU A 218 15.61 -2.16 8.25
CA LEU A 218 14.37 -1.37 8.42
C LEU A 218 14.28 -0.15 7.49
N PRO A 219 15.37 0.60 7.20
CA PRO A 219 15.30 1.71 6.24
C PRO A 219 14.98 1.26 4.81
N ILE A 220 15.49 0.11 4.38
CA ILE A 220 15.18 -0.49 3.08
C ILE A 220 13.69 -0.80 2.99
N LEU A 221 13.16 -1.46 4.03
CA LEU A 221 11.73 -1.78 4.14
C LEU A 221 10.87 -0.52 4.23
N GLY A 222 11.31 0.49 4.96
CA GLY A 222 10.57 1.74 5.08
C GLY A 222 10.46 2.50 3.76
N VAL A 223 11.54 2.51 2.96
CA VAL A 223 11.53 3.09 1.61
C VAL A 223 10.62 2.29 0.68
N LEU A 224 10.64 0.95 0.76
CA LEU A 224 9.72 0.10 0.02
C LEU A 224 8.26 0.44 0.36
N GLY A 225 7.93 0.56 1.65
CA GLY A 225 6.63 0.99 2.16
C GLY A 225 6.20 2.37 1.62
N ALA A 226 7.11 3.34 1.57
CA ALA A 226 6.84 4.66 1.01
C ALA A 226 6.60 4.61 -0.50
N ILE A 227 7.39 3.82 -1.24
CA ILE A 227 7.21 3.60 -2.69
C ILE A 227 5.84 3.00 -2.98
N PHE A 228 5.40 2.01 -2.19
CA PHE A 228 4.07 1.44 -2.33
C PHE A 228 2.95 2.48 -2.16
N CYS A 229 3.10 3.41 -1.21
CA CYS A 229 2.17 4.52 -1.06
C CYS A 229 2.13 5.42 -2.30
N LEU A 230 3.29 5.69 -2.92
CA LEU A 230 3.36 6.50 -4.14
C LEU A 230 2.76 5.80 -5.36
N VAL A 231 2.98 4.49 -5.52
CA VAL A 231 2.33 3.69 -6.58
C VAL A 231 0.81 3.67 -6.37
N TYR A 232 0.35 3.50 -5.12
CA TYR A 232 -1.08 3.60 -4.80
C TYR A 232 -1.65 4.99 -5.13
N GLU A 233 -0.96 6.06 -4.74
CA GLU A 233 -1.37 7.45 -5.00
C GLU A 233 -1.52 7.73 -6.51
N LYS A 234 -0.59 7.22 -7.33
CA LYS A 234 -0.61 7.44 -8.78
C LYS A 234 -1.63 6.58 -9.51
N THR A 235 -1.89 5.37 -9.03
CA THR A 235 -2.77 4.40 -9.72
C THR A 235 -4.19 4.39 -9.19
N GLY A 236 -4.40 4.86 -7.95
CA GLY A 236 -5.64 4.79 -7.20
C GLY A 236 -6.15 3.36 -6.98
N SER A 237 -5.29 2.36 -7.13
CA SER A 237 -5.65 0.94 -7.10
C SER A 237 -4.64 0.16 -6.28
N LEU A 238 -5.10 -0.82 -5.51
CA LEU A 238 -4.23 -1.72 -4.77
C LEU A 238 -3.58 -2.79 -5.65
N TYR A 239 -4.21 -3.19 -6.77
CA TYR A 239 -3.69 -4.30 -7.59
C TYR A 239 -2.25 -4.11 -8.10
N PRO A 240 -1.83 -2.91 -8.57
CA PRO A 240 -0.44 -2.69 -8.97
C PRO A 240 0.54 -2.77 -7.79
N VAL A 241 0.08 -2.41 -6.59
CA VAL A 241 0.90 -2.42 -5.37
C VAL A 241 1.00 -3.83 -4.81
N ILE A 242 -0.11 -4.58 -4.76
CA ILE A 242 -0.14 -6.00 -4.41
C ILE A 242 0.78 -6.79 -5.35
N ALA A 243 0.70 -6.52 -6.66
CA ALA A 243 1.57 -7.15 -7.64
C ALA A 243 3.05 -6.83 -7.40
N LEU A 244 3.39 -5.56 -7.13
CA LEU A 244 4.76 -5.14 -6.85
C LEU A 244 5.29 -5.76 -5.54
N HIS A 245 4.46 -5.79 -4.50
CA HIS A 245 4.81 -6.36 -3.21
C HIS A 245 4.99 -7.87 -3.29
N GLY A 246 4.03 -8.61 -3.84
CA GLY A 246 4.18 -10.05 -3.99
C GLY A 246 5.27 -10.44 -4.99
N PHE A 247 5.59 -9.61 -5.99
CA PHE A 247 6.79 -9.80 -6.82
C PHE A 247 8.07 -9.67 -6.00
N ASN A 248 8.20 -8.64 -5.17
CA ASN A 248 9.34 -8.47 -4.27
C ASN A 248 9.46 -9.67 -3.31
N ASN A 249 8.35 -10.12 -2.74
CA ASN A 249 8.33 -11.28 -1.84
C ASN A 249 8.63 -12.59 -2.57
N THR A 250 8.25 -12.72 -3.84
CA THR A 250 8.64 -13.88 -4.67
C THR A 250 10.15 -13.93 -4.84
N LEU A 251 10.80 -12.80 -5.09
CA LEU A 251 12.27 -12.74 -5.21
C LEU A 251 12.96 -13.06 -3.89
N ALA A 252 12.46 -12.50 -2.77
CA ALA A 252 12.98 -12.80 -1.44
C ALA A 252 12.82 -14.30 -1.11
N PHE A 253 11.66 -14.88 -1.40
CA PHE A 253 11.40 -16.30 -1.19
C PHE A 253 12.33 -17.19 -2.02
N ILE A 254 12.59 -16.86 -3.28
CA ILE A 254 13.53 -17.63 -4.13
C ILE A 254 14.94 -17.65 -3.52
N VAL A 255 15.38 -16.53 -2.96
CA VAL A 255 16.69 -16.45 -2.29
C VAL A 255 16.70 -17.30 -1.01
N ALA A 256 15.60 -17.31 -0.25
CA ALA A 256 15.51 -18.07 0.99
C ALA A 256 15.32 -19.58 0.79
N ALA A 257 14.65 -20.02 -0.28
CA ALA A 257 14.28 -21.43 -0.50
C ALA A 257 15.39 -22.30 -1.12
N ASP A 258 16.67 -21.93 -0.97
CA ASP A 258 17.88 -22.61 -1.46
C ASP A 258 17.73 -23.39 -2.80
N GLY A 259 17.10 -22.79 -3.81
CA GLY A 259 17.05 -23.34 -5.16
C GLY A 259 15.82 -24.20 -5.54
N SER A 260 14.69 -24.11 -4.84
CA SER A 260 13.38 -24.63 -5.29
C SER A 260 12.46 -23.54 -5.91
N PRO A 261 12.89 -22.80 -6.97
CA PRO A 261 12.14 -21.63 -7.45
C PRO A 261 10.77 -21.97 -8.03
N GLY A 262 10.49 -23.25 -8.33
CA GLY A 262 9.24 -23.67 -8.97
C GLY A 262 8.00 -23.25 -8.19
N ILE A 263 7.99 -23.40 -6.87
CA ILE A 263 6.85 -23.05 -6.02
C ILE A 263 6.68 -21.54 -5.96
N ALA A 264 7.77 -20.81 -5.67
CA ALA A 264 7.78 -19.36 -5.62
C ALA A 264 7.32 -18.74 -6.95
N VAL A 265 7.85 -19.22 -8.07
CA VAL A 265 7.48 -18.75 -9.42
C VAL A 265 6.01 -19.04 -9.73
N ALA A 266 5.50 -20.22 -9.37
CA ALA A 266 4.09 -20.55 -9.58
C ALA A 266 3.15 -19.62 -8.79
N PHE A 267 3.45 -19.37 -7.50
CA PHE A 267 2.68 -18.43 -6.70
C PHE A 267 2.84 -16.98 -7.18
N GLY A 268 4.06 -16.55 -7.52
CA GLY A 268 4.32 -15.21 -8.04
C GLY A 268 3.60 -14.93 -9.35
N VAL A 269 3.68 -15.84 -10.34
CA VAL A 269 2.99 -15.69 -11.62
C VAL A 269 1.47 -15.69 -11.42
N SER A 270 0.94 -16.60 -10.59
CA SER A 270 -0.50 -16.64 -10.31
C SER A 270 -0.99 -15.35 -9.65
N LEU A 271 -0.23 -14.74 -8.74
CA LEU A 271 -0.56 -13.45 -8.14
C LEU A 271 -0.62 -12.34 -9.19
N LEU A 272 0.39 -12.25 -10.05
CA LEU A 272 0.44 -11.23 -11.11
C LEU A 272 -0.74 -11.37 -12.07
N VAL A 273 -1.05 -12.61 -12.49
CA VAL A 273 -2.23 -12.92 -13.30
C VAL A 273 -3.51 -12.54 -12.57
N GLY A 274 -3.61 -12.86 -11.27
CA GLY A 274 -4.71 -12.48 -10.40
C GLY A 274 -4.91 -10.96 -10.36
N CYS A 275 -3.85 -10.18 -10.17
CA CYS A 275 -3.90 -8.71 -10.13
C CYS A 275 -4.33 -8.09 -11.47
N VAL A 276 -4.10 -8.77 -12.59
CA VAL A 276 -4.54 -8.34 -13.93
C VAL A 276 -6.00 -8.75 -14.20
N LEU A 277 -6.41 -9.95 -13.78
CA LEU A 277 -7.74 -10.50 -14.07
C LEU A 277 -8.81 -10.10 -13.05
N ALA A 278 -8.51 -10.15 -11.75
CA ALA A 278 -9.45 -9.85 -10.67
C ALA A 278 -10.16 -8.50 -10.82
N PRO A 279 -9.51 -7.38 -11.21
CA PRO A 279 -10.22 -6.12 -11.42
C PRO A 279 -11.33 -6.24 -12.47
N ARG A 280 -11.18 -7.11 -13.49
CA ARG A 280 -12.18 -7.33 -14.54
C ARG A 280 -13.43 -8.04 -14.03
N TYR A 281 -13.35 -8.81 -12.95
CA TYR A 281 -14.50 -9.54 -12.42
C TYR A 281 -15.04 -8.95 -11.11
N LEU A 282 -14.15 -8.42 -10.26
CA LEU A 282 -14.49 -7.90 -8.92
C LEU A 282 -14.67 -6.37 -8.89
N GLY A 283 -14.23 -5.65 -9.92
CA GLY A 283 -14.25 -4.18 -9.97
C GLY A 283 -15.57 -3.56 -10.45
N GLY A 284 -16.62 -4.36 -10.67
CA GLY A 284 -17.94 -3.87 -11.10
C GLY A 284 -18.65 -3.12 -9.97
N GLY A 285 -18.53 -1.80 -9.90
CA GLY A 285 -19.30 -0.97 -8.96
C GLY A 285 -18.57 0.25 -8.39
N ALA A 286 -17.26 0.37 -8.60
CA ALA A 286 -16.50 1.54 -8.14
C ALA A 286 -16.76 2.77 -9.05
N PRO A 287 -17.15 3.93 -8.50
CA PRO A 287 -17.29 5.16 -9.29
C PRO A 287 -15.91 5.64 -9.79
N PRO A 288 -15.82 6.32 -10.95
CA PRO A 288 -14.57 6.87 -11.46
C PRO A 288 -13.88 7.80 -10.43
N LEU A 289 -12.55 7.86 -10.44
CA LEU A 289 -11.82 8.77 -9.56
C LEU A 289 -12.10 10.22 -9.97
N PRO A 290 -12.40 11.12 -9.03
CA PRO A 290 -12.52 12.54 -9.35
C PRO A 290 -11.20 13.06 -9.94
N GLY A 291 -11.26 13.78 -11.05
CA GLY A 291 -10.06 14.34 -11.72
C GLY A 291 -9.43 13.45 -12.81
N VAL A 292 -9.86 12.18 -12.94
CA VAL A 292 -9.59 11.38 -14.15
C VAL A 292 -10.76 11.61 -15.11
N VAL A 293 -10.85 12.83 -15.66
CA VAL A 293 -11.77 13.08 -16.77
C VAL A 293 -11.36 12.15 -17.91
N SER A 294 -12.25 11.22 -18.23
CA SER A 294 -12.20 10.43 -19.43
C SER A 294 -12.20 11.36 -20.63
N ARG A 295 -11.02 11.66 -21.19
CA ARG A 295 -10.95 11.93 -22.61
C ARG A 295 -11.09 10.58 -23.29
N VAL A 296 -12.33 10.31 -23.67
CA VAL A 296 -12.68 9.35 -24.73
C VAL A 296 -11.97 9.80 -26.01
#